data_AF-A0A4Q3ZAF8-F1
#
_entry.id   AF-A0A4Q3ZAF8-F1
#
_cell.length_a   1.000
_cell.length_b   1.000
_cell.length_c   1.000
_cell.angle_alpha   90.00
_cell.angle_beta   90.00
_cell.angle_gamma   90.00
#
_symmetry.space_group_name_H-M   'P 1'
#
loop_
_entity.id
_entity.type
_entity.pdbx_description
1 polymer ?
#
loop_
_entity_poly.entity_id
_entity_poly.type
_entity_poly.pdbx_seq_one_letter_code
_entity_poly.pdbx_strand_id
1 'polypeptide(L)'
;MKFVTIACLALLAVTPAAAKDLPKMADKALYCSAVYYAAADRISKDGDPASARVIRGYARNWADISYGFAVDFNRREVNAFKPKYAAEAKAAVAAKHYRYNDCGSYKNAN
;
A
#
# COMPACT_ATOMS: atom_id res chain seq x y z
N MET A 1 -0.36 44.52 -39.42
CA MET A 1 -1.45 44.17 -38.48
C MET A 1 -1.99 42.80 -38.87
N LYS A 2 -1.60 41.74 -38.16
CA LYS A 2 -2.18 40.40 -38.25
C LYS A 2 -2.30 39.85 -36.83
N PHE A 3 -3.53 39.52 -36.48
CA PHE A 3 -3.99 39.14 -35.15
C PHE A 3 -3.38 37.80 -34.73
N VAL A 4 -2.74 37.78 -33.56
CA VAL A 4 -2.31 36.54 -32.90
C VAL A 4 -3.48 36.10 -32.02
N THR A 5 -4.30 35.20 -32.53
CA THR A 5 -5.37 34.55 -31.77
C THR A 5 -4.74 33.43 -30.95
N ILE A 6 -4.41 33.72 -29.69
CA ILE A 6 -4.06 32.70 -28.71
C ILE A 6 -5.36 32.01 -28.31
N ALA A 7 -5.61 30.84 -28.90
CA ALA A 7 -6.63 29.92 -28.41
C ALA A 7 -6.18 29.40 -27.04
N CYS A 8 -6.75 29.97 -25.98
CA CYS A 8 -6.63 29.46 -24.63
C CYS A 8 -7.29 28.09 -24.59
N LEU A 9 -6.51 27.03 -24.81
CA LEU A 9 -6.94 25.67 -24.49
C LEU A 9 -7.22 25.69 -22.99
N ALA A 10 -8.51 25.63 -22.64
CA ALA A 10 -8.95 25.36 -21.29
C ALA A 10 -8.35 24.00 -20.90
N LEU A 11 -7.17 24.05 -20.27
CA LEU A 11 -6.74 23.01 -19.36
C LEU A 11 -7.92 22.85 -18.41
N LEU A 12 -8.69 21.79 -18.61
CA LEU A 12 -9.49 21.18 -17.57
C LEU A 12 -8.49 20.95 -16.45
N ALA A 13 -8.41 21.94 -15.55
CA ALA A 13 -7.85 21.77 -14.24
C ALA A 13 -8.77 20.74 -13.59
N VAL A 14 -8.47 19.47 -13.84
CA VAL A 14 -8.80 18.39 -12.95
C VAL A 14 -8.07 18.79 -11.68
N THR A 15 -8.74 19.60 -10.87
CA THR A 15 -8.36 19.82 -9.48
C THR A 15 -8.09 18.42 -8.97
N PRO A 16 -6.86 18.07 -8.56
CA PRO A 16 -6.65 16.79 -7.93
C PRO A 16 -7.61 16.81 -6.75
N ALA A 17 -8.67 15.99 -6.82
CA ALA A 17 -9.49 15.71 -5.66
C ALA A 17 -8.46 15.36 -4.60
N ALA A 18 -8.34 16.21 -3.56
CA ALA A 18 -7.33 16.05 -2.55
C ALA A 18 -7.38 14.59 -2.12
N ALA A 19 -6.35 13.83 -2.50
CA ALA A 19 -6.35 12.40 -2.28
C ALA A 19 -6.37 12.25 -0.77
N LYS A 20 -7.53 11.86 -0.22
CA LYS A 20 -7.66 11.72 1.24
C LYS A 20 -6.61 10.71 1.67
N ASP A 21 -5.66 11.12 2.50
CA ASP A 21 -4.70 10.19 3.05
C ASP A 21 -5.42 9.17 3.94
N LEU A 22 -4.94 7.93 3.93
CA LEU A 22 -5.42 6.93 4.87
C LEU A 22 -5.07 7.36 6.30
N PRO A 23 -5.95 7.07 7.29
CA PRO A 23 -5.59 7.21 8.68
C PRO A 23 -4.27 6.48 8.97
N LYS A 24 -3.39 7.07 9.79
CA LYS A 24 -2.02 6.55 10.05
C LYS A 24 -1.99 5.03 10.34
N MET A 25 -2.94 4.55 11.13
CA MET A 25 -3.05 3.13 11.48
C MET A 25 -3.42 2.26 10.25
N ALA A 26 -4.33 2.74 9.40
CA ALA A 26 -4.72 2.06 8.17
C ALA A 26 -3.60 2.08 7.12
N ASP A 27 -2.89 3.21 6.99
CA ASP A 27 -1.73 3.38 6.10
C ASP A 27 -0.61 2.38 6.46
N LYS A 28 -0.22 2.34 7.75
CA LYS A 28 0.76 1.40 8.29
C LYS A 28 0.33 -0.06 8.12
N ALA A 29 -0.93 -0.37 8.39
CA ALA A 29 -1.45 -1.72 8.22
C ALA A 29 -1.43 -2.17 6.75
N LEU A 30 -1.76 -1.26 5.83
CA LEU A 30 -1.73 -1.53 4.40
C LEU A 30 -0.29 -1.70 3.88
N TYR A 31 0.65 -0.89 4.37
CA TYR A 31 2.09 -1.07 4.13
C TYR A 31 2.56 -2.45 4.61
N CYS A 32 2.23 -2.85 5.84
CA CYS A 32 2.61 -4.14 6.38
C CYS A 32 2.02 -5.33 5.61
N SER A 33 0.78 -5.17 5.12
CA SER A 33 0.20 -6.14 4.20
C SER A 33 1.06 -6.30 2.93
N ALA A 34 1.48 -5.19 2.32
CA ALA A 34 2.32 -5.20 1.13
C ALA A 34 3.69 -5.86 1.38
N VAL A 35 4.35 -5.56 2.50
CA VAL A 35 5.61 -6.18 2.93
C VAL A 35 5.47 -7.70 3.04
N TYR A 36 4.42 -8.19 3.71
CA TYR A 36 4.21 -9.64 3.85
C TYR A 36 3.85 -10.33 2.53
N TYR A 37 3.08 -9.68 1.64
CA TYR A 37 2.84 -10.23 0.30
C TYR A 37 4.14 -10.35 -0.51
N ALA A 38 4.99 -9.32 -0.47
CA ALA A 38 6.29 -9.35 -1.14
C ALA A 38 7.22 -10.42 -0.52
N ALA A 39 7.22 -10.57 0.80
CA ALA A 39 7.98 -11.60 1.50
C ALA A 39 7.52 -13.01 1.10
N ALA A 40 6.20 -13.23 1.06
CA ALA A 40 5.65 -14.52 0.64
C ALA A 40 5.98 -14.85 -0.82
N ASP A 41 5.95 -13.86 -1.72
CA ASP A 41 6.36 -14.05 -3.11
C ASP A 41 7.83 -14.47 -3.22
N ARG A 42 8.72 -13.80 -2.48
CA ARG A 42 10.15 -14.17 -2.42
C ARG A 42 10.36 -15.58 -1.87
N ILE A 43 9.76 -15.90 -0.71
CA ILE A 43 9.87 -17.23 -0.07
C ILE A 43 9.35 -18.34 -1.00
N SER A 44 8.25 -18.08 -1.71
CA SER A 44 7.69 -19.02 -2.67
C SER A 44 8.64 -19.27 -3.85
N LYS A 45 9.31 -18.22 -4.36
CA LYS A 45 10.31 -18.31 -5.44
C LYS A 45 11.59 -19.01 -4.99
N ASP A 46 11.91 -18.95 -3.70
CA ASP A 46 13.06 -19.63 -3.09
C ASP A 46 12.79 -21.12 -2.81
N GLY A 47 11.60 -21.63 -3.15
CA GLY A 47 11.27 -23.06 -3.09
C GLY A 47 10.53 -23.49 -1.83
N ASP A 48 10.04 -22.57 -0.99
CA ASP A 48 9.26 -22.88 0.22
C ASP A 48 7.79 -22.38 0.13
N PRO A 49 6.93 -23.05 -0.64
CA PRO A 49 5.53 -22.64 -0.79
C PRO A 49 4.70 -22.79 0.50
N ALA A 50 5.11 -23.68 1.41
CA ALA A 50 4.41 -23.90 2.68
C ALA A 50 4.57 -22.70 3.61
N SER A 51 5.81 -22.25 3.83
CA SER A 51 6.08 -21.02 4.59
C SER A 51 5.47 -19.80 3.91
N ALA A 52 5.54 -19.70 2.57
CA ALA A 52 4.89 -18.62 1.84
C ALA A 52 3.38 -18.55 2.12
N ARG A 53 2.70 -19.69 2.30
CA ARG A 53 1.26 -19.73 2.64
C ARG A 53 0.97 -19.11 4.01
N VAL A 54 1.79 -19.43 5.00
CA VAL A 54 1.70 -18.87 6.35
C VAL A 54 1.90 -17.35 6.30
N ILE A 55 2.93 -16.89 5.57
CA ILE A 55 3.23 -15.47 5.43
C ILE A 55 2.10 -14.69 4.72
N ARG A 56 1.47 -15.27 3.69
CA ARG A 56 0.26 -14.69 3.08
C ARG A 56 -0.90 -14.56 4.08
N GLY A 57 -0.96 -15.42 5.10
CA GLY A 57 -1.92 -15.31 6.20
C GLY A 57 -1.75 -14.01 6.99
N TYR A 58 -0.52 -13.68 7.37
CA TYR A 58 -0.22 -12.39 8.03
C TYR A 58 -0.52 -11.20 7.11
N ALA A 59 -0.20 -11.31 5.82
CA ALA A 59 -0.51 -10.26 4.85
C ALA A 59 -2.02 -9.95 4.77
N ARG A 60 -2.87 -10.99 4.79
CA ARG A 60 -4.33 -10.84 4.82
C ARG A 60 -4.81 -10.19 6.12
N ASN A 61 -4.31 -10.65 7.26
CA ASN A 61 -4.69 -10.07 8.56
C ASN A 61 -4.39 -8.56 8.62
N TRP A 62 -3.21 -8.14 8.16
CA TRP A 62 -2.86 -6.72 8.07
C TRP A 62 -3.73 -5.94 7.08
N ALA A 63 -4.12 -6.54 5.95
CA ALA A 63 -5.08 -5.91 5.04
C ALA A 63 -6.44 -5.71 5.73
N ASP A 64 -6.93 -6.71 6.45
CA ASP A 64 -8.21 -6.62 7.15
C ASP A 64 -8.18 -5.58 8.27
N ILE A 65 -7.06 -5.47 9.00
CA ILE A 65 -6.80 -4.37 9.95
C ILE A 65 -6.86 -3.01 9.24
N SER A 66 -6.25 -2.87 8.06
CA SER A 66 -6.29 -1.61 7.32
C SER A 66 -7.72 -1.18 6.95
N TYR A 67 -8.58 -2.13 6.57
CA TYR A 67 -9.98 -1.85 6.28
C TYR A 67 -10.76 -1.46 7.55
N GLY A 68 -10.45 -2.08 8.70
CA GLY A 68 -11.10 -1.75 9.97
C GLY A 68 -10.77 -0.35 10.48
N PHE A 69 -9.55 0.15 10.24
CA PHE A 69 -9.14 1.50 10.65
C PHE A 69 -9.49 2.61 9.65
N ALA A 70 -9.74 2.27 8.38
CA ALA A 70 -10.10 3.23 7.34
C ALA A 70 -11.63 3.44 7.27
N VAL A 71 -12.25 3.86 8.38
CA VAL A 71 -13.72 3.91 8.54
C VAL A 71 -14.44 4.78 7.50
N ASP A 72 -13.78 5.82 6.99
CA ASP A 72 -14.34 6.73 5.97
C ASP A 72 -14.04 6.30 4.52
N PHE A 73 -13.43 5.12 4.34
CA PHE A 73 -13.03 4.60 3.05
C PHE A 73 -13.70 3.25 2.81
N ASN A 74 -14.21 3.05 1.60
CA ASN A 74 -14.58 1.71 1.17
C ASN A 74 -13.33 0.90 0.79
N ARG A 75 -13.49 -0.43 0.71
CA ARG A 75 -12.38 -1.35 0.41
C ARG A 75 -11.67 -1.04 -0.91
N ARG A 76 -12.39 -0.54 -1.92
CA ARG A 76 -11.82 -0.17 -3.23
C ARG A 76 -10.91 1.05 -3.11
N GLU A 77 -11.33 2.04 -2.33
CA GLU A 77 -10.54 3.24 -2.05
C GLU A 77 -9.27 2.89 -1.28
N VAL A 78 -9.36 2.07 -0.22
CA VAL A 78 -8.17 1.57 0.50
C VAL A 78 -7.24 0.80 -0.44
N ASN A 79 -7.78 -0.04 -1.32
CA ASN A 79 -6.98 -0.80 -2.28
C ASN A 79 -6.26 0.07 -3.32
N ALA A 80 -6.76 1.28 -3.61
CA ALA A 80 -6.11 2.21 -4.53
C ALA A 80 -4.75 2.71 -4.00
N PHE A 81 -4.50 2.60 -2.69
CA PHE A 81 -3.22 2.94 -2.08
C PHE A 81 -2.17 1.82 -2.16
N LYS A 82 -2.55 0.58 -2.50
CA LYS A 82 -1.60 -0.56 -2.57
C LYS A 82 -0.37 -0.29 -3.47
N PRO A 83 -0.50 0.35 -4.65
CA PRO A 83 0.65 0.63 -5.50
C PRO A 83 1.72 1.52 -4.84
N LYS A 84 1.33 2.40 -3.89
CA LYS A 84 2.25 3.27 -3.14
C LYS A 84 3.36 2.48 -2.46
N TYR A 85 3.05 1.29 -1.94
CA TYR A 85 3.97 0.48 -1.15
C TYR A 85 4.75 -0.56 -1.95
N ALA A 86 4.49 -0.72 -3.24
CA ALA A 86 5.04 -1.85 -4.00
C ALA A 86 6.58 -1.83 -4.08
N ALA A 87 7.18 -0.64 -4.25
CA ALA A 87 8.63 -0.48 -4.29
C ALA A 87 9.24 -0.60 -2.89
N GLU A 88 8.66 0.09 -1.92
CA GLU A 88 9.12 0.11 -0.52
C GLU A 88 9.05 -1.28 0.13
N ALA A 89 7.96 -2.02 -0.09
CA ALA A 89 7.80 -3.37 0.40
C ALA A 89 8.89 -4.32 -0.12
N LYS A 90 9.29 -4.20 -1.39
CA LYS A 90 10.38 -5.01 -1.96
C LYS A 90 11.72 -4.66 -1.30
N ALA A 91 12.00 -3.38 -1.10
CA ALA A 91 13.21 -2.94 -0.40
C ALA A 91 13.24 -3.44 1.05
N ALA A 92 12.10 -3.33 1.76
CA ALA A 92 11.94 -3.84 3.12
C ALA A 92 12.16 -5.35 3.21
N VAL A 93 11.70 -6.12 2.21
CA VAL A 93 11.95 -7.57 2.12
C VAL A 93 13.43 -7.88 1.88
N ALA A 94 14.10 -7.14 1.00
CA ALA A 94 15.53 -7.30 0.76
C ALA A 94 16.36 -7.04 2.04
N ALA A 95 15.95 -6.04 2.83
CA ALA A 95 16.52 -5.74 4.14
C ALA A 95 15.94 -6.58 5.30
N LYS A 96 15.08 -7.56 5.01
CA LYS A 96 14.48 -8.52 5.97
C LYS A 96 13.61 -7.90 7.09
N HIS A 97 13.05 -6.71 6.86
CA HIS A 97 12.18 -6.01 7.82
C HIS A 97 10.80 -6.68 8.06
N TYR A 98 10.40 -7.63 7.21
CA TYR A 98 9.17 -8.43 7.44
C TYR A 98 9.25 -9.33 8.69
N ARG A 99 10.44 -9.48 9.28
CA ARG A 99 10.68 -10.36 10.43
C ARG A 99 10.49 -9.69 11.80
N TYR A 100 10.67 -8.37 11.97
CA TYR A 100 10.47 -7.71 13.29
C TYR A 100 10.44 -6.15 13.25
N ASN A 101 9.97 -5.56 14.36
CA ASN A 101 9.68 -4.14 14.70
C ASN A 101 8.61 -3.39 13.89
N ASP A 102 8.61 -3.42 12.56
CA ASP A 102 7.70 -2.55 11.80
C ASP A 102 6.33 -3.20 11.52
N CYS A 103 6.33 -4.51 11.23
CA CYS A 103 5.13 -5.27 10.86
C CYS A 103 4.94 -6.58 11.65
N GLY A 104 5.85 -6.88 12.59
CA GLY A 104 5.88 -8.16 13.32
C GLY A 104 4.73 -8.39 14.32
N SER A 105 3.97 -7.35 14.67
CA SER A 105 2.80 -7.48 15.55
C SER A 105 1.84 -6.32 15.33
N TYR A 106 0.53 -6.59 15.32
CA TYR A 106 -0.51 -5.56 15.32
C TYR A 106 -0.44 -4.65 16.57
N LYS A 107 0.18 -5.13 17.66
CA LYS A 107 0.45 -4.33 18.86
C LYS A 107 1.46 -3.20 18.62
N ASN A 108 2.27 -3.30 17.56
CA ASN A 108 3.18 -2.25 17.13
C ASN A 108 2.49 -1.25 16.19
N ALA A 109 1.17 -1.31 15.98
CA ALA A 109 0.48 -0.44 15.03
C ALA A 109 0.41 1.04 15.46
N ASN A 110 0.64 1.38 16.74
CA ASN A 110 0.65 2.77 17.25
C ASN A 110 1.63 3.71 16.50
#